data_AF-A0A1G0RKL5-F1
#
_entry.id   AF-A0A1G0RKL5-F1
#
_cell.length_a   1.000
_cell.length_b   1.000
_cell.length_c   1.000
_cell.angle_alpha   90.00
_cell.angle_beta   90.00
_cell.angle_gamma   90.00
#
_symmetry.space_group_name_H-M   'P 1'
#
loop_
_entity.id
_entity.type
_entity.pdbx_description
1 polymer ?
#
loop_
_entity_poly.entity_id
_entity_poly.type
_entity_poly.pdbx_seq_one_letter_code
_entity_poly.pdbx_strand_id
1 'polypeptide(L)' 'MLDKLVEKGNTVFFMEQNLDVIKFADWIIDLGPEGCDKGGYIVATGTPQEIVENPESLTGIYLKRELI' A
#
# COMPACT_ATOMS: atom_id res chain seq x y z
N MET A 1 1.07 1.75 17.09
CA MET A 1 0.11 2.77 17.60
C MET A 1 -1.21 2.66 16.85
N LEU A 2 -1.18 2.60 15.52
CA LEU A 2 -2.36 2.41 14.67
C LEU A 2 -3.11 1.11 15.01
N ASP A 3 -2.38 0.03 15.33
CA ASP A 3 -2.97 -1.26 15.73
C ASP A 3 -3.94 -1.14 16.91
N LYS A 4 -3.65 -0.27 17.89
CA LYS A 4 -4.55 -0.03 19.03
C LYS A 4 -5.88 0.63 18.64
N LEU A 5 -5.91 1.37 17.52
CA LEU A 5 -7.15 1.94 16.99
C LEU A 5 -7.95 0.86 16.26
N VAL A 6 -7.26 0.01 15.50
CA VAL A 6 -7.86 -1.14 14.79
C VAL A 6 -8.44 -2.15 15.79
N GLU A 7 -7.70 -2.49 16.85
CA GLU A 7 -8.15 -3.38 17.94
C GLU A 7 -9.43 -2.88 18.65
N LYS A 8 -9.70 -1.57 18.60
CA LYS A 8 -10.92 -0.96 19.13
C LYS A 8 -12.10 -0.96 18.14
N GLY A 9 -11.93 -1.57 16.96
CA GLY A 9 -12.93 -1.62 15.90
C GLY A 9 -12.97 -0.40 14.99
N ASN A 10 -11.94 0.47 15.02
CA ASN A 10 -11.87 1.59 14.08
C ASN A 10 -11.22 1.17 12.76
N THR A 11 -11.67 1.74 11.65
CA THR A 11 -10.93 1.69 10.39
C THR A 11 -9.95 2.85 10.34
N VAL A 12 -8.68 2.56 10.07
CA VAL A 12 -7.63 3.56 9.90
C VAL A 12 -7.28 3.65 8.41
N PHE A 13 -7.43 4.84 7.84
CA PHE A 13 -7.02 5.13 6.48
C PHE A 13 -5.90 6.16 6.49
N PHE A 14 -4.81 5.90 5.78
CA PHE A 14 -3.66 6.79 5.71
C PHE A 14 -3.01 6.72 4.31
N MET A 15 -2.28 7.78 3.95
CA MET A 15 -1.42 7.80 2.75
C MET A 15 0.02 7.95 3.20
N GLU A 16 0.90 7.09 2.71
CA GLU A 16 2.28 6.98 3.17
C GLU A 16 3.18 6.51 2.01
N GLN A 17 4.48 6.82 2.09
CA GLN A 17 5.51 6.34 1.17
C GLN A 17 6.56 5.48 1.88
N ASN A 18 6.59 5.50 3.22
CA ASN A 18 7.45 4.64 4.00
C ASN A 18 7.00 3.17 3.96
N LEU A 19 7.79 2.32 3.30
CA LEU A 19 7.53 0.88 3.15
C LEU A 19 7.48 0.14 4.50
N ASP A 20 8.21 0.60 5.52
CA ASP A 20 8.16 0.03 6.87
C ASP A 20 6.79 0.19 7.52
N VAL A 21 6.00 1.18 7.10
CA VAL A 21 4.63 1.38 7.58
C VAL A 21 3.66 0.61 6.69
N ILE A 22 3.83 0.72 5.37
CA ILE A 22 2.94 0.13 4.37
C ILE A 22 2.87 -1.40 4.49
N LYS A 23 3.99 -2.07 4.82
CA LYS A 23 4.04 -3.53 4.94
C LYS A 23 3.13 -4.11 6.03
N PHE A 24 2.72 -3.30 7.00
CA PHE A 24 1.82 -3.70 8.08
C PHE A 24 0.34 -3.41 7.77
N ALA A 25 0.02 -2.80 6.62
CA ALA A 25 -1.36 -2.54 6.23
C ALA A 25 -2.07 -3.85 5.85
N ASP A 26 -3.32 -4.00 6.27
CA ASP A 26 -4.15 -5.14 5.85
C ASP A 26 -4.58 -5.02 4.37
N TRP A 27 -4.65 -3.79 3.85
CA TRP A 27 -5.08 -3.50 2.48
C TRP A 27 -4.38 -2.24 1.95
N ILE A 28 -4.02 -2.28 0.68
CA ILE A 28 -3.33 -1.20 -0.04
C ILE A 28 -4.15 -0.82 -1.27
N ILE A 29 -4.22 0.49 -1.53
CA ILE A 29 -4.69 1.06 -2.79
C ILE A 29 -3.49 1.78 -3.40
N ASP A 30 -2.93 1.22 -4.47
CA ASP A 30 -1.76 1.79 -5.14
C ASP A 30 -2.21 2.74 -6.27
N LEU A 31 -1.72 3.97 -6.21
CA LEU A 31 -2.08 5.04 -7.13
C LEU A 31 -0.91 5.37 -8.05
N GLY A 32 -1.20 5.55 -9.33
CA GLY A 32 -0.18 5.83 -10.33
C GLY A 32 -0.79 5.92 -11.74
N PRO A 33 -0.04 5.50 -12.78
CA PRO A 33 1.35 5.02 -12.76
C PRO A 33 2.39 6.12 -12.55
N GLU A 34 2.04 7.37 -12.82
CA GLU A 34 2.86 8.56 -12.56
C GLU A 34 2.17 9.49 -11.53
N GLY A 35 2.81 10.62 -11.21
CA GLY A 35 2.22 11.67 -10.40
C GLY A 35 1.44 12.72 -11.21
N CYS A 36 0.70 13.56 -10.50
CA CYS A 36 -0.02 14.72 -11.07
C CYS A 36 -0.94 14.31 -12.24
N ASP A 37 -0.89 15.05 -13.36
CA ASP A 37 -1.78 14.91 -14.51
C ASP A 37 -1.66 13.57 -15.25
N LYS A 38 -0.60 12.81 -14.98
CA LYS A 38 -0.34 11.48 -15.55
C LYS A 38 -0.65 10.35 -14.57
N GLY A 39 -1.10 10.69 -13.36
CA GLY A 39 -1.53 9.77 -12.33
C GLY A 39 -3.04 9.73 -12.19
N GLY A 40 -3.48 9.37 -10.98
CA GLY A 40 -4.90 9.36 -10.61
C GLY A 40 -5.62 8.05 -10.93
N TYR A 41 -4.90 7.02 -11.39
CA TYR A 41 -5.46 5.70 -11.63
C TYR A 41 -5.12 4.76 -10.47
N ILE A 42 -6.06 3.87 -10.20
CA ILE A 42 -5.82 2.71 -9.35
C ILE A 42 -5.03 1.71 -10.19
N VAL A 43 -3.76 1.52 -9.85
CA VAL A 43 -2.86 0.58 -10.53
C VAL A 43 -3.03 -0.83 -9.95
N ALA A 44 -3.18 -0.93 -8.63
CA ALA A 44 -3.39 -2.18 -7.93
C ALA A 44 -4.18 -1.94 -6.64
N THR A 45 -4.93 -2.94 -6.21
CA THR A 45 -5.55 -2.98 -4.87
C THR A 45 -5.49 -4.38 -4.32
N GLY A 46 -5.18 -4.53 -3.05
CA GLY A 46 -5.10 -5.84 -2.42
C GLY A 46 -4.35 -5.81 -1.10
N THR A 47 -4.14 -7.00 -0.55
CA THR A 47 -3.19 -7.24 0.54
C THR A 47 -1.76 -6.92 0.10
N PRO A 48 -0.81 -6.68 1.03
CA PRO A 48 0.60 -6.51 0.69
C PRO A 48 1.15 -7.62 -0.21
N GLN A 49 0.75 -8.87 0.04
CA GLN A 49 1.17 -10.04 -0.75
C GLN A 49 0.63 -10.01 -2.18
N GLU A 50 -0.59 -9.51 -2.41
CA GLU A 50 -1.14 -9.37 -3.76
C GLU A 50 -0.50 -8.20 -4.51
N ILE A 51 -0.19 -7.09 -3.81
CA ILE A 51 0.45 -5.92 -4.42
C ILE A 51 1.85 -6.25 -4.95
N VAL A 52 2.65 -7.03 -4.21
CA VAL A 52 4.03 -7.38 -4.65
C VAL A 52 4.09 -8.33 -5.83
N GLU A 53 2.97 -8.97 -6.19
CA GLU A 53 2.85 -9.82 -7.37
C GLU A 53 2.34 -9.06 -8.60
N ASN A 54 1.88 -7.81 -8.44
CA ASN A 54 1.47 -6.96 -9.56
C ASN A 54 2.68 -6.25 -10.18
N PRO A 55 3.08 -6.57 -11.42
CA PRO A 55 4.24 -5.96 -12.07
C PRO A 55 4.04 -4.49 -12.48
N GLU A 56 2.79 -4.01 -12.54
CA GLU A 56 2.47 -2.61 -12.86
C GLU A 56 2.56 -1.72 -11.61
N SER A 57 2.55 -2.29 -10.41
CA SER A 57 2.65 -1.56 -9.15
C SER A 57 4.11 -1.22 -8.82
N LEU A 58 4.48 0.06 -8.95
CA LEU A 58 5.80 0.52 -8.52
C LEU A 58 5.99 0.31 -7.01
N THR A 59 4.94 0.56 -6.23
CA THR A 59 4.91 0.28 -4.79
C THR A 59 5.19 -1.20 -4.52
N GLY A 60 4.55 -2.12 -5.23
CA GLY A 60 4.76 -3.57 -5.11
C GLY A 60 6.19 -4.00 -5.41
N ILE A 61 6.81 -3.43 -6.46
CA ILE A 61 8.21 -3.72 -6.82
C ILE A 61 9.17 -3.41 -5.65
N TYR A 62 8.96 -2.29 -4.96
CA TYR A 62 9.81 -1.91 -3.83
C TYR A 62 9.43 -2.64 -2.53
N LEU A 63 8.13 -2.77 -2.25
CA LEU A 63 7.59 -3.44 -1.07
C LEU A 63 8.04 -4.91 -0.99
N LYS A 64 8.24 -5.57 -2.15
CA LYS A 64 8.73 -6.96 -2.22
C LYS A 64 10.03 -7.19 -1.45
N ARG A 65 10.88 -6.16 -1.31
CA ARG A 65 12.16 -6.26 -0.59
C ARG A 65 12.00 -6.21 0.93
N GLU A 66 10.88 -5.64 1.41
CA GLU A 66 10.60 -5.39 2.83
C GLU A 66 9.72 -6.47 3.48
N LEU A 67 9.16 -7.38 2.67
CA LEU A 67 8.36 -8.54 3.12
C LEU A 67 9.18 -9.82 3.36
N ILE A 68 10.49 -9.78 3.12
CA ILE A 68 11.41 -10.91 3.27
C ILE A 68 11.99 -10.96 4.68
#